data_AF-A0A3P6U3Q3-F1
#
_entry.id   AF-A0A3P6U3Q3-F1
#
_cell.length_a   1.000
_cell.length_b   1.000
_cell.length_c   1.000
_cell.angle_alpha   90.00
_cell.angle_beta   90.00
_cell.angle_gamma   90.00
#
_symmetry.space_group_name_H-M   'P 1'
#
loop_
_entity.id
_entity.type
_entity.pdbx_description
1 polymer ?
#
loop_
_entity_poly.entity_id
_entity_poly.type
_entity_poly.pdbx_seq_one_letter_code
_entity_poly.pdbx_strand_id
1 'polypeptide(L)' 'MLLREVLDLLSASADTPNRLAEYRKYSAIYGRFDAKRKPDKGLSFHEVSVNEAAAQLCLIMPSLLTRRDELFLLARQ' A
#
# COMPACT_ATOMS: atom_id res chain seq x y z
N MET A 1 -15.70 -4.32 1.68
CA MET A 1 -15.30 -3.77 0.36
C MET A 1 -13.79 -3.86 0.17
N LEU A 2 -12.97 -3.21 1.03
CA LEU A 2 -11.49 -3.27 0.99
C LEU A 2 -10.87 -4.67 0.87
N LEU A 3 -11.31 -5.65 1.66
CA LEU A 3 -10.73 -7.00 1.61
C LEU A 3 -10.97 -7.68 0.25
N ARG A 4 -12.13 -7.44 -0.38
CA ARG A 4 -12.44 -8.03 -1.68
C ARG A 4 -11.52 -7.47 -2.77
N GLU A 5 -11.37 -6.15 -2.80
CA GLU A 5 -10.49 -5.47 -3.75
C GLU A 5 -9.03 -5.92 -3.61
N VAL A 6 -8.55 -6.11 -2.36
CA VAL A 6 -7.22 -6.65 -2.09
C VAL A 6 -7.09 -8.09 -2.60
N LEU A 7 -8.08 -8.96 -2.36
CA LEU A 7 -8.05 -10.34 -2.85
C LEU A 7 -8.08 -10.42 -4.39
N ASP A 8 -8.87 -9.54 -5.03
CA ASP A 8 -8.93 -9.44 -6.49
C ASP A 8 -7.56 -8.98 -7.04
N LEU A 9 -6.89 -8.01 -6.39
CA LEU A 9 -5.54 -7.56 -6.75
C LEU A 9 -4.48 -8.66 -6.57
N LEU A 10 -4.58 -9.46 -5.51
CA LEU A 10 -3.68 -10.60 -5.27
C LEU A 10 -3.85 -11.72 -6.31
N SER A 11 -5.04 -11.83 -6.90
CA SER A 11 -5.37 -12.83 -7.92
C SER A 11 -5.13 -12.33 -9.36
N ALA A 12 -4.86 -11.04 -9.53
CA ALA A 12 -4.65 -10.41 -10.83
C ALA A 12 -3.29 -10.83 -11.45
N SER A 13 -3.26 -10.96 -12.78
CA SER A 13 -2.03 -11.32 -13.52
C SER A 13 -0.99 -10.21 -13.47
N ALA A 14 0.28 -10.56 -13.70
CA ALA A 14 1.37 -9.60 -13.64
C ALA A 14 1.25 -8.46 -14.66
N ASP A 15 0.64 -8.75 -15.82
CA ASP A 15 0.44 -7.82 -16.94
C ASP A 15 -0.75 -6.86 -16.74
N THR A 16 -1.44 -6.94 -15.59
CA THR A 16 -2.56 -6.05 -15.33
C THR A 16 -2.07 -4.60 -15.37
N PRO A 17 -2.66 -3.73 -16.22
CA PRO A 17 -2.23 -2.35 -16.32
C PRO A 17 -2.45 -1.64 -14.99
N ASN A 18 -1.57 -0.68 -14.67
CA ASN A 18 -1.65 0.13 -13.46
C ASN A 18 -1.59 -0.63 -12.12
N ARG A 19 -1.08 -1.86 -12.08
CA ARG A 19 -0.88 -2.61 -10.81
C ARG A 19 -0.19 -1.79 -9.73
N LEU A 20 0.86 -1.06 -10.10
CA LEU A 20 1.60 -0.22 -9.15
C LEU A 20 0.71 0.86 -8.51
N ALA A 21 -0.26 1.42 -9.24
CA ALA A 21 -1.21 2.39 -8.68
C ALA A 21 -2.14 1.73 -7.65
N GLU A 22 -2.64 0.53 -7.94
CA GLU A 22 -3.43 -0.24 -6.98
C GLU A 22 -2.62 -0.64 -5.75
N TYR A 23 -1.37 -1.08 -5.93
CA TYR A 23 -0.48 -1.36 -4.80
C TYR A 23 -0.24 -0.12 -3.95
N ARG A 24 0.04 1.05 -4.55
CA ARG A 24 0.16 2.32 -3.79
C ARG A 24 -1.09 2.63 -2.97
N LYS A 25 -2.28 2.39 -3.52
CA LYS A 25 -3.55 2.63 -2.83
C LYS A 25 -3.71 1.73 -1.61
N TYR A 26 -3.51 0.41 -1.75
CA TYR A 26 -3.78 -0.55 -0.67
C TYR A 26 -2.61 -0.75 0.30
N SER A 27 -1.37 -0.51 -0.13
CA SER A 27 -0.17 -0.63 0.71
C SER A 27 0.08 0.59 1.61
N ALA A 28 -0.61 1.71 1.37
CA ALA A 28 -0.40 2.95 2.12
C ALA A 28 -0.42 2.72 3.64
N ILE A 29 0.69 3.08 4.29
CA ILE A 29 0.89 3.03 5.74
C ILE A 29 0.37 4.34 6.33
N TYR A 30 0.82 5.46 5.77
CA TYR A 30 0.40 6.81 6.16
C TYR A 30 -0.62 7.37 5.18
N GLY A 31 -1.57 8.16 5.68
CA GLY A 31 -2.56 8.83 4.83
C GLY A 31 -3.49 7.87 4.09
N ARG A 32 -3.76 6.69 4.68
CA ARG A 32 -4.72 5.72 4.15
C ARG A 32 -6.04 6.39 3.80
N PHE A 33 -6.55 6.08 2.61
CA PHE A 33 -7.82 6.60 2.13
C PHE A 33 -9.02 6.20 3.01
N ASP A 34 -8.91 5.08 3.74
CA ASP A 34 -9.92 4.55 4.65
C ASP A 34 -9.70 4.93 6.13
N ALA A 35 -8.61 5.61 6.46
CA ALA A 35 -8.37 6.10 7.80
C ALA A 35 -9.01 7.48 8.00
N LYS A 36 -9.71 7.68 9.13
CA LYS A 36 -10.20 8.99 9.55
C LYS A 36 -9.02 9.91 9.90
N ARG A 37 -8.49 10.65 8.92
CA ARG A 37 -7.44 11.67 9.12
C ARG A 37 -8.03 13.06 8.85
N LYS A 38 -7.49 14.08 9.53
CA LYS A 38 -7.80 15.48 9.19
C LYS A 38 -7.26 15.77 7.79
N PRO A 39 -8.08 16.23 6.83
CA PRO A 39 -7.67 16.39 5.44
C PRO A 39 -6.57 17.46 5.25
N ASP A 40 -6.44 18.40 6.19
CA ASP A 40 -5.57 19.57 6.03
C ASP A 40 -4.07 19.31 6.22
N LYS A 41 -3.67 18.15 6.75
CA LYS A 41 -2.25 17.83 6.96
C LYS A 41 -1.76 16.82 5.91
N GLY A 42 -1.02 17.33 4.93
CA GLY A 42 -0.32 16.50 3.96
C GLY A 42 0.73 15.58 4.59
N LEU A 43 1.17 14.57 3.83
CA LEU A 43 2.24 13.67 4.24
C LEU A 43 3.59 14.38 4.20
N SER A 44 4.42 14.13 5.21
CA SER A 44 5.84 14.50 5.18
C SER A 44 6.60 13.71 4.10
N PHE A 45 7.78 14.20 3.70
CA PHE A 45 8.63 13.49 2.74
C PHE A 45 8.94 12.04 3.20
N HIS A 46 9.25 11.85 4.49
CA HIS A 46 9.49 10.53 5.05
C HIS A 46 8.26 9.62 4.93
N GLU A 47 7.07 10.11 5.26
CA GLU A 47 5.83 9.32 5.12
C GLU A 47 5.55 8.94 3.66
N VAL A 48 5.84 9.83 2.70
CA VAL A 48 5.73 9.54 1.26
C VAL A 48 6.74 8.46 0.85
N SER A 49 7.99 8.57 1.29
CA SER A 49 9.03 7.57 1.00
C SER A 49 8.68 6.19 1.55
N VAL A 50 8.16 6.12 2.78
CA VAL A 50 7.72 4.85 3.40
C VAL A 50 6.55 4.24 2.63
N ASN A 51 5.57 5.05 2.18
CA ASN A 51 4.46 4.56 1.37
C ASN A 51 4.94 4.01 0.00
N GLU A 52 5.89 4.67 -0.66
CA GLU A 52 6.42 4.16 -1.93
C GLU A 52 7.23 2.88 -1.72
N ALA A 53 8.05 2.80 -0.67
CA ALA A 53 8.75 1.57 -0.30
C ALA A 53 7.77 0.41 -0.05
N ALA A 54 6.67 0.67 0.66
CA ALA A 54 5.63 -0.32 0.88
C ALA A 54 4.96 -0.79 -0.41
N ALA A 55 4.69 0.12 -1.36
CA ALA A 55 4.14 -0.25 -2.67
C ALA A 55 5.09 -1.16 -3.46
N GLN A 56 6.38 -0.83 -3.48
CA GLN A 56 7.40 -1.64 -4.16
C GLN A 56 7.56 -3.03 -3.51
N LEU A 57 7.59 -3.09 -2.18
CA LEU A 57 7.62 -4.35 -1.44
C LEU A 57 6.40 -5.22 -1.72
N CYS A 58 5.20 -4.64 -1.77
CA CYS A 58 3.99 -5.38 -2.13
C CYS A 58 3.94 -5.78 -3.61
N LEU A 59 4.63 -5.07 -4.51
CA LEU A 59 4.74 -5.48 -5.91
C LEU A 59 5.62 -6.74 -6.04
N ILE A 60 6.71 -6.80 -5.27
CA ILE A 60 7.64 -7.95 -5.23
C ILE A 60 7.03 -9.12 -4.44
N MET A 61 6.38 -8.82 -3.31
CA MET A 61 5.76 -9.78 -2.40
C MET A 61 4.31 -9.38 -2.10
N PRO A 62 3.35 -9.74 -2.97
CA PRO A 62 1.94 -9.35 -2.84
C PRO A 62 1.29 -9.71 -1.50
N SER A 63 1.71 -10.82 -0.88
CA SER A 63 1.20 -11.26 0.43
C SER A 63 1.39 -10.24 1.56
N LEU A 64 2.30 -9.26 1.41
CA LEU A 64 2.49 -8.21 2.41
C LEU A 64 1.28 -7.27 2.55
N LEU A 65 0.39 -7.19 1.55
CA LEU A 65 -0.85 -6.40 1.65
C LEU A 65 -1.76 -6.83 2.81
N THR A 66 -1.70 -8.10 3.23
CA THR A 66 -2.49 -8.62 4.36
C THR A 66 -1.69 -8.69 5.66
N ARG A 67 -0.38 -8.45 5.62
CA ARG A 67 0.55 -8.52 6.77
C ARG A 67 1.11 -7.15 7.11
N ARG A 68 0.22 -6.26 7.56
CA ARG A 68 0.53 -4.83 7.75
C ARG A 68 1.68 -4.54 8.71
N ASP A 69 1.78 -5.29 9.80
CA ASP A 69 2.86 -5.06 10.79
C ASP A 69 4.24 -5.40 10.20
N GLU A 70 4.32 -6.50 9.46
CA GLU A 70 5.52 -6.92 8.73
C GLU A 70 5.88 -5.90 7.65
N LEU A 71 4.91 -5.50 6.83
CA LEU A 71 5.10 -4.47 5.79
C LEU A 71 5.61 -3.15 6.39
N PHE A 72 5.05 -2.72 7.51
CA PHE A 72 5.46 -1.48 8.18
C PHE A 72 6.87 -1.57 8.77
N LEU A 73 7.29 -2.72 9.28
CA LEU A 73 8.68 -2.94 9.72
C LEU A 73 9.64 -2.88 8.53
N LEU A 74 9.29 -3.51 7.41
CA LEU A 74 10.15 -3.55 6.22
C LEU A 74 10.29 -2.18 5.54
N ALA A 75 9.18 -1.46 5.35
CA ALA A 75 9.13 -0.23 4.57
C ALA A 75 9.73 1.00 5.26
N ARG A 76 10.00 0.94 6.58
CA ARG A 76 10.56 2.06 7.34
C ARG A 76 12.08 2.05 7.49
N GLN A 77 12.74 0.95 7.09
CA GLN A 77 14.19 0.78 7.16
C GLN A 77 14.89 1.71 6.16
#